data_AF-A0A810L2Y6-F1
#
_entry.id   AF-A0A810L2Y6-F1
#
_cell.length_a   1.000
_cell.length_b   1.000
_cell.length_c   1.000
_cell.angle_alpha   90.00
_cell.angle_beta   90.00
_cell.angle_gamma   90.00
#
_symmetry.space_group_name_H-M   'P 1'
#
loop_
_entity.id
_entity.type
_entity.pdbx_description
1 polymer ?
#
loop_
_entity_poly.entity_id
_entity_poly.type
_entity_poly.pdbx_seq_one_letter_code
_entity_poly.pdbx_strand_id
1 'polypeptide(L)'
;MGGILVRSIPRASDFHHDAIHAIHAIVLSLAIVCIGASAVISLRTLAPRLRSLGEPDSMIYFDHIARRYGSDKELYIRRFVRLSAKDNLVAEQVVEQIWANSCVARRKFQHVALAIYLLGAGMILSGLAVLVQRL
;
A
#
# COMPACT_ATOMS: atom_id res chain seq x y z
N MET A 1 55.12 -34.17 7.31
CA MET A 1 53.97 -34.02 6.38
C MET A 1 52.63 -34.53 6.98
N GLY A 2 52.46 -34.65 8.31
CA GLY A 2 51.18 -35.08 8.92
C GLY A 2 50.34 -33.94 9.55
N GLY A 3 50.97 -32.81 9.88
CA GLY A 3 50.30 -31.68 10.57
C GLY A 3 49.46 -30.76 9.68
N ILE A 4 49.59 -30.86 8.36
CA ILE A 4 48.82 -30.04 7.40
C ILE A 4 47.41 -30.63 7.21
N LEU A 5 47.27 -31.96 7.26
CA LEU A 5 45.98 -32.64 7.07
C LEU A 5 45.04 -32.51 8.30
N VAL A 6 45.58 -32.39 9.51
CA VAL A 6 44.77 -32.21 10.73
C VAL A 6 44.21 -30.79 10.85
N ARG A 7 44.76 -29.82 10.11
CA ARG A 7 44.32 -28.41 10.13
C ARG A 7 43.17 -28.13 9.16
N SER A 8 42.78 -29.12 8.34
CA SER A 8 41.71 -29.01 7.34
C SER A 8 40.38 -29.62 7.79
N ILE A 9 40.29 -30.13 9.03
CA ILE A 9 39.04 -30.65 9.57
C ILE A 9 38.27 -29.45 10.16
N PRO A 10 37.16 -29.00 9.52
CA PRO A 10 36.36 -27.91 10.05
C PRO A 10 35.89 -28.27 11.45
N ARG A 11 36.14 -27.36 12.39
CA ARG A 11 35.76 -27.57 13.79
C ARG A 11 34.26 -27.34 13.90
N ALA A 12 33.60 -28.00 14.85
CA ALA A 12 32.18 -27.79 15.11
C ALA A 12 31.81 -26.30 15.35
N SER A 13 32.77 -25.49 15.83
CA SER A 13 32.65 -24.04 15.96
C SER A 13 32.44 -23.31 14.63
N ASP A 14 33.03 -23.80 13.54
CA ASP A 14 33.00 -23.15 12.23
C ASP A 14 31.60 -23.32 11.60
N PHE A 15 31.02 -24.52 11.74
CA PHE A 15 29.64 -24.81 11.33
C PHE A 15 28.61 -23.95 12.09
N HIS A 16 28.86 -23.63 13.37
CA HIS A 16 27.97 -22.79 14.16
C HIS A 16 27.98 -21.33 13.70
N HIS A 17 29.17 -20.79 13.39
CA HIS A 17 29.30 -19.43 12.86
C HIS A 17 28.66 -19.30 11.48
N ASP A 18 28.88 -20.28 10.60
CA ASP A 18 28.27 -20.30 9.26
C ASP A 18 26.74 -20.36 9.33
N ALA A 19 26.20 -21.15 10.28
CA ALA A 19 24.77 -21.25 10.50
C ALA A 19 24.16 -19.94 11.04
N ILE A 20 24.81 -19.27 11.99
CA ILE A 20 24.33 -17.99 12.54
C ILE A 20 24.32 -16.91 11.46
N HIS A 21 25.37 -16.83 10.64
CA HIS A 21 25.42 -15.89 9.52
C HIS A 21 24.33 -16.15 8.47
N ALA A 22 24.05 -17.42 8.17
CA ALA A 22 22.97 -17.80 7.26
C ALA A 22 21.60 -17.41 7.82
N ILE A 23 21.33 -17.68 9.11
CA ILE A 23 20.07 -17.31 9.76
C ILE A 23 19.90 -15.79 9.78
N HIS A 24 20.95 -15.05 10.15
CA HIS A 24 20.93 -13.59 10.13
C HIS A 24 20.57 -13.05 8.73
N ALA A 25 21.22 -13.55 7.68
CA ALA A 25 20.97 -13.13 6.31
C ALA A 25 19.52 -13.42 5.87
N ILE A 26 18.97 -14.59 6.24
CA ILE A 26 17.59 -14.96 5.93
C ILE A 26 16.60 -14.02 6.65
N VAL A 27 16.76 -13.81 7.95
CA VAL A 27 15.86 -12.96 8.75
C VAL A 27 15.90 -11.51 8.26
N LEU A 28 17.09 -10.99 7.97
CA LEU A 28 17.25 -9.64 7.43
C LEU A 28 16.63 -9.50 6.04
N SER A 29 16.82 -10.48 5.16
CA SER A 29 16.20 -10.48 3.83
C SER A 29 14.68 -10.48 3.91
N LEU A 30 14.10 -11.27 4.81
CA LEU A 30 12.65 -11.28 5.04
C LEU A 30 12.15 -9.94 5.57
N ALA A 31 12.90 -9.30 6.48
CA ALA A 31 12.58 -7.97 6.98
C ALA A 31 12.53 -6.93 5.85
N ILE A 32 13.52 -6.92 4.97
CA ILE A 32 13.58 -6.03 3.80
C ILE A 32 12.37 -6.26 2.89
N VAL A 33 12.02 -7.52 2.62
CA VAL A 33 10.85 -7.85 1.79
C VAL A 33 9.56 -7.32 2.42
N CYS A 34 9.35 -7.51 3.72
CA CYS A 34 8.17 -7.00 4.42
C CYS A 34 8.07 -5.47 4.37
N ILE A 35 9.17 -4.77 4.65
CA ILE A 35 9.22 -3.30 4.60
C ILE A 35 9.00 -2.80 3.17
N GLY A 36 9.66 -3.39 2.19
CA GLY A 36 9.50 -3.05 0.77
C GLY A 36 8.06 -3.27 0.28
N ALA A 37 7.45 -4.41 0.64
CA ALA A 37 6.05 -4.69 0.31
C ALA A 37 5.10 -3.67 0.96
N SER A 38 5.32 -3.32 2.23
CA SER A 38 4.56 -2.27 2.91
C SER A 38 4.63 -0.94 2.17
N ALA A 39 5.83 -0.51 1.76
CA ALA A 39 6.04 0.72 1.02
C ALA A 39 5.31 0.69 -0.33
N VAL A 40 5.42 -0.40 -1.09
CA VAL A 40 4.74 -0.55 -2.39
C VAL A 40 3.22 -0.51 -2.24
N ILE A 41 2.65 -1.20 -1.25
CA ILE A 41 1.20 -1.20 -0.99
C ILE A 41 0.73 0.19 -0.60
N SER A 42 1.47 0.89 0.26
CA SER A 42 1.17 2.25 0.68
C SER A 42 1.15 3.21 -0.50
N LEU A 43 2.21 3.18 -1.33
CA LEU A 43 2.30 3.98 -2.56
C LEU A 43 1.14 3.69 -3.51
N ARG A 44 0.81 2.41 -3.73
CA ARG A 44 -0.31 2.02 -4.60
C ARG A 44 -1.67 2.46 -4.06
N THR A 45 -1.83 2.55 -2.74
CA THR A 45 -3.08 2.95 -2.08
C THR A 45 -3.28 4.47 -2.12
N LEU A 46 -2.19 5.22 -2.03
CA LEU A 46 -2.18 6.68 -2.11
C LEU A 46 -2.19 7.19 -3.56
N ALA A 47 -1.66 6.41 -4.51
CA ALA A 47 -1.63 6.77 -5.91
C ALA A 47 -3.06 7.05 -6.43
N PRO A 48 -3.33 8.27 -6.94
CA PRO A 48 -4.65 8.61 -7.45
C PRO A 48 -4.95 7.78 -8.70
N ARG A 49 -5.90 6.86 -8.59
CA ARG A 49 -6.43 6.09 -9.73
C ARG A 49 -7.73 6.72 -10.21
N LEU A 50 -7.60 7.78 -11.01
CA LEU A 50 -8.72 8.40 -11.71
C LEU A 50 -8.96 7.61 -13.01
N ARG A 51 -9.69 6.51 -12.92
CA ARG A 51 -10.27 5.84 -14.10
C ARG A 51 -11.77 6.09 -14.09
N SER A 52 -12.19 7.21 -14.68
CA SER A 52 -13.58 7.35 -15.14
C SER A 52 -13.61 6.93 -16.61
N LEU A 53 -14.11 5.71 -16.87
CA LEU A 53 -14.25 5.14 -18.23
C LEU A 53 -15.60 5.53 -18.89
N GLY A 54 -16.39 6.40 -18.26
CA GLY A 54 -17.71 6.80 -18.73
C GLY A 54 -17.79 8.25 -19.19
N GLU A 55 -18.91 8.56 -19.85
CA GLU A 55 -19.32 9.92 -20.17
C GLU A 55 -19.69 10.66 -18.86
N PRO A 56 -19.19 11.88 -18.64
CA PRO A 56 -19.35 12.57 -17.36
C PRO A 56 -20.80 13.04 -17.14
N ASP A 57 -21.60 12.22 -16.47
CA ASP A 57 -23.03 12.50 -16.24
C ASP A 57 -23.36 13.01 -14.82
N SER A 58 -22.66 12.54 -13.79
CA SER A 58 -22.85 13.03 -12.41
C SER A 58 -22.49 14.51 -12.25
N MET A 59 -23.39 15.29 -11.64
CA MET A 59 -23.22 16.72 -11.37
C MET A 59 -22.56 17.01 -10.02
N ILE A 60 -22.24 15.99 -9.23
CA ILE A 60 -21.58 16.16 -7.92
C ILE A 60 -20.22 15.46 -7.84
N TYR A 61 -19.91 14.57 -8.79
CA TYR A 61 -18.62 13.89 -8.84
C TYR A 61 -17.53 14.82 -9.41
N PHE A 62 -16.48 15.06 -8.62
CA PHE A 62 -15.47 16.07 -8.93
C PHE A 62 -14.76 15.87 -10.29
N ASP A 63 -14.45 14.63 -10.67
CA ASP A 63 -13.77 14.34 -11.94
C ASP A 63 -14.68 14.68 -13.14
N HIS A 64 -15.98 14.38 -13.03
CA HIS A 64 -16.95 14.73 -14.07
C HIS A 64 -17.13 16.25 -14.16
N ILE A 65 -17.16 16.95 -13.03
CA ILE A 65 -17.25 18.41 -13.02
C ILE A 65 -16.01 19.02 -13.69
N ALA A 66 -14.82 18.57 -13.29
CA ALA A 66 -13.56 19.06 -13.85
C ALA A 66 -13.45 18.79 -15.36
N ARG A 67 -13.82 17.58 -15.81
CA ARG A 67 -13.79 17.19 -17.23
C ARG A 67 -14.81 17.94 -18.08
N ARG A 68 -16.02 18.18 -17.55
CA ARG A 68 -17.15 18.74 -18.33
C ARG A 68 -17.23 20.26 -18.29
N TYR A 69 -16.90 20.87 -17.17
CA TYR A 69 -17.07 22.32 -16.96
C TYR A 69 -15.74 23.05 -16.83
N GLY A 70 -14.64 22.36 -16.50
CA GLY A 70 -13.31 22.96 -16.41
C GLY A 70 -13.30 24.19 -15.50
N SER A 71 -13.03 25.37 -16.09
CA SER A 71 -13.00 26.66 -15.38
C SER A 71 -14.33 27.43 -15.42
N ASP A 72 -15.34 26.99 -16.16
CA ASP A 72 -16.63 27.68 -16.30
C ASP A 72 -17.57 27.33 -15.13
N LYS A 73 -17.27 27.94 -13.98
CA LYS A 73 -18.06 27.82 -12.75
C LYS A 73 -19.52 28.23 -12.94
N GLU A 74 -19.77 29.27 -13.73
CA GLU A 74 -21.10 29.85 -13.89
C GLU A 74 -22.01 28.92 -14.69
N LEU A 75 -21.49 28.28 -15.75
CA LEU A 75 -22.20 27.24 -16.47
C LEU A 75 -22.55 26.05 -15.58
N TYR A 76 -21.62 25.62 -14.73
CA TYR A 76 -21.87 24.54 -13.77
C TYR A 76 -22.99 24.89 -12.80
N ILE A 77 -22.94 26.07 -12.15
CA ILE A 77 -23.97 26.51 -11.20
C ILE A 77 -25.35 26.55 -11.87
N ARG A 78 -25.46 27.17 -13.06
CA ARG A 78 -26.75 27.25 -13.78
C ARG A 78 -27.31 25.88 -14.12
N ARG A 79 -26.46 24.92 -14.53
CA ARG A 79 -26.88 23.55 -14.84
C ARG A 79 -27.28 22.78 -13.59
N PHE A 80 -26.52 22.94 -12.50
CA PHE A 80 -26.81 22.31 -11.22
C PHE A 80 -28.16 22.77 -10.67
N VAL A 81 -28.40 24.09 -10.57
CA VAL A 81 -29.67 24.66 -10.09
C VAL A 81 -30.87 24.16 -10.92
N ARG A 82 -30.71 24.11 -12.25
CA ARG A 82 -31.75 23.59 -13.14
C ARG A 82 -32.05 22.10 -12.91
N LEU A 83 -31.03 21.30 -12.61
CA LEU A 83 -31.19 19.87 -12.34
C LEU A 83 -31.79 19.63 -10.95
N SER A 84 -31.38 20.41 -9.95
CA SER A 84 -31.90 20.34 -8.58
C SER A 84 -33.37 20.70 -8.46
N ALA A 85 -33.92 21.45 -9.42
CA ALA A 85 -35.34 21.73 -9.52
C ALA A 85 -36.17 20.55 -10.07
N LYS A 86 -35.54 19.44 -10.48
CA LYS A 86 -36.20 18.19 -10.85
C LYS A 86 -36.03 17.19 -9.71
N ASP A 87 -37.15 16.70 -9.18
CA ASP A 87 -37.17 15.88 -7.97
C ASP A 87 -36.36 14.57 -8.10
N ASN A 88 -35.76 14.18 -6.97
CA ASN A 88 -34.99 12.96 -6.68
C ASN A 88 -33.63 12.73 -7.38
N LEU A 89 -33.33 13.39 -8.50
CA LEU A 89 -32.06 13.17 -9.22
C LEU A 89 -30.81 13.54 -8.40
N VAL A 90 -30.89 14.62 -7.62
CA VAL A 90 -29.77 15.04 -6.75
C VAL A 90 -29.58 14.08 -5.58
N ALA A 91 -30.68 13.63 -4.98
CA ALA A 91 -30.63 12.68 -3.86
C ALA A 91 -30.02 11.35 -4.29
N GLU A 92 -30.40 10.84 -5.46
CA GLU A 92 -29.82 9.62 -6.04
C GLU A 92 -28.31 9.76 -6.27
N GLN A 93 -27.88 10.85 -6.91
CA GLN A 93 -26.44 11.09 -7.12
C GLN A 93 -25.67 11.18 -5.80
N VAL A 94 -26.24 11.82 -4.77
CA VAL A 94 -25.62 11.91 -3.43
C VAL A 94 -25.45 10.52 -2.81
N VAL A 95 -26.49 9.69 -2.84
CA VAL A 95 -26.43 8.31 -2.32
C VAL A 95 -25.40 7.49 -3.10
N GLU A 96 -25.34 7.63 -4.42
CA GLU A 96 -24.34 6.97 -5.26
C GLU A 96 -22.91 7.37 -4.86
N GLN A 97 -22.64 8.66 -4.63
CA GLN A 97 -21.33 9.13 -4.18
C GLN A 97 -20.98 8.64 -2.77
N ILE A 98 -21.95 8.61 -1.85
CA ILE A 98 -21.75 8.06 -0.50
C ILE A 98 -21.36 6.58 -0.60
N TRP A 99 -22.07 5.80 -1.41
CA TRP A 99 -21.77 4.39 -1.64
C TRP A 99 -20.39 4.20 -2.28
N ALA A 100 -20.11 4.93 -3.37
CA ALA A 100 -18.84 4.85 -4.09
C ALA A 100 -17.65 5.20 -3.18
N ASN A 101 -17.74 6.30 -2.43
CA ASN A 101 -16.71 6.73 -1.50
C ASN A 101 -16.51 5.69 -0.38
N SER A 102 -17.59 5.14 0.16
CA SER A 102 -17.52 4.08 1.18
C SER A 102 -16.81 2.82 0.67
N CYS A 103 -17.12 2.39 -0.56
CA CYS A 103 -16.47 1.24 -1.18
C CYS A 103 -14.98 1.48 -1.49
N VAL A 104 -14.60 2.69 -1.89
CA VAL A 104 -13.20 3.08 -2.10
C VAL A 104 -12.46 3.16 -0.76
N ALA A 105 -13.05 3.82 0.22
CA ALA A 105 -12.49 3.96 1.57
C ALA A 105 -12.23 2.59 2.19
N ARG A 106 -13.22 1.67 2.17
CA ARG A 106 -13.05 0.31 2.68
C ARG A 106 -11.85 -0.40 2.06
N ARG A 107 -11.72 -0.34 0.72
CA ARG A 107 -10.59 -0.93 0.02
C ARG A 107 -9.27 -0.27 0.43
N LYS A 108 -9.20 1.06 0.50
CA LYS A 108 -7.98 1.75 0.95
C LYS A 108 -7.59 1.38 2.38
N PHE A 109 -8.55 1.34 3.31
CA PHE A 109 -8.30 0.93 4.70
C PHE A 109 -7.76 -0.50 4.80
N GLN A 110 -8.29 -1.45 4.02
CA GLN A 110 -7.77 -2.83 3.99
C GLN A 110 -6.31 -2.89 3.52
N HIS A 111 -5.96 -2.14 2.48
CA HIS A 111 -4.58 -2.10 1.99
C HIS A 111 -3.64 -1.39 2.98
N VAL A 112 -4.08 -0.29 3.60
CA VAL A 112 -3.31 0.40 4.65
C VAL A 112 -3.08 -0.53 5.84
N ALA A 113 -4.10 -1.25 6.30
CA ALA A 113 -3.96 -2.22 7.39
C ALA A 113 -2.92 -3.30 7.05
N LEU A 114 -2.98 -3.87 5.84
CA LEU A 114 -1.98 -4.84 5.37
C LEU A 114 -0.56 -4.24 5.35
N ALA A 115 -0.40 -3.01 4.87
CA ALA A 115 0.88 -2.32 4.87
C ALA A 115 1.42 -2.10 6.29
N ILE A 116 0.57 -1.73 7.24
CA ILE A 116 0.95 -1.57 8.65
C ILE A 116 1.41 -2.89 9.25
N TYR A 117 0.68 -3.99 9.01
CA TYR A 117 1.09 -5.31 9.51
C TYR A 117 2.42 -5.76 8.93
N LEU A 118 2.66 -5.55 7.64
CA LEU A 118 3.95 -5.85 7.00
C LEU A 118 5.08 -4.99 7.55
N LEU A 119 4.84 -3.71 7.80
CA LEU A 119 5.83 -2.82 8.42
C LEU A 119 6.19 -3.31 9.82
N GLY A 120 5.19 -3.58 10.66
CA GLY A 120 5.38 -4.10 12.01
C GLY A 120 6.16 -5.42 12.02
N ALA A 121 5.80 -6.36 11.14
CA ALA A 121 6.53 -7.62 10.99
C ALA A 121 7.99 -7.38 10.56
N GLY A 122 8.22 -6.49 9.58
CA GLY A 122 9.56 -6.14 9.11
C GLY A 122 10.42 -5.49 10.20
N MET A 123 9.84 -4.63 11.04
CA MET A 123 10.54 -4.04 12.20
C MET A 123 10.93 -5.09 13.23
N ILE A 124 10.03 -6.02 13.57
CA ILE A 124 10.31 -7.12 14.49
C ILE A 124 11.44 -8.01 13.94
N LEU A 125 11.36 -8.41 12.67
CA LEU A 125 12.38 -9.21 12.01
C LEU A 125 13.74 -8.50 11.95
N SER A 126 13.74 -7.18 11.69
CA SER A 126 14.98 -6.39 11.73
C SER A 126 15.61 -6.40 13.13
N GLY A 127 14.80 -6.27 14.18
CA GLY A 127 15.28 -6.39 15.56
C GLY A 127 15.84 -7.78 15.87
N LEU A 128 15.15 -8.84 15.43
CA LEU A 128 15.62 -10.23 15.58
C LEU A 128 16.93 -10.47 14.83
N ALA A 129 17.10 -9.92 13.63
CA ALA A 129 18.36 -10.01 12.89
C ALA A 129 19.52 -9.43 13.70
N VAL A 130 19.34 -8.24 14.28
CA VAL A 130 20.36 -7.60 15.14
C VAL A 130 20.68 -8.45 16.37
N LEU A 131 19.69 -9.11 16.97
CA LEU A 131 19.91 -10.01 18.10
C LEU A 131 20.70 -11.25 17.68
N VAL A 132 20.35 -11.88 16.56
CA VAL A 132 21.05 -13.05 16.02
C VAL A 132 22.51 -12.71 15.66
N GLN A 133 22.76 -11.53 15.13
CA GLN A 133 24.12 -11.06 14.84
C GLN A 133 25.01 -10.96 16.09
N ARG A 134 24.40 -10.79 17.28
CA ARG A 134 25.10 -10.62 18.56
C ARG A 134 25.28 -11.93 19.33
N LEU A 135 24.71 -13.03 18.86
CA LEU A 135 24.89 -14.38 19.41
C LEU A 135 26.14 -15.03 18.80
#